data_AF-A0A1C5AXQ6-F1
#
_entry.id   AF-A0A1C5AXQ6-F1
#
_cell.length_a   1.000
_cell.length_b   1.000
_cell.length_c   1.000
_cell.angle_alpha   90.00
_cell.angle_beta   90.00
_cell.angle_gamma   90.00
#
_symmetry.space_group_name_H-M   'P 1'
#
loop_
_entity.id
_entity.type
_entity.pdbx_description
1 polymer ?
#
loop_
_entity_poly.entity_id
_entity_poly.type
_entity_poly.pdbx_seq_one_letter_code
_entity_poly.pdbx_strand_id
1 'polypeptide(L)'
;MSLYRLTPKPGRERYAIQVGWNPHRTLFANVTDHSWDPDADPDNEPDAVTLGLIEDILDPAALLAAVEPYAVIPEDLIYTLRADMHSHPVRW
;
A
#
# COMPACT_ATOMS: atom_id res chain seq x y z
N MET A 1 -6.86 -9.74 8.60
CA MET A 1 -5.99 -8.75 7.94
C MET A 1 -5.65 -9.32 6.59
N SER A 2 -5.88 -8.56 5.51
CA SER A 2 -5.51 -8.94 4.15
C SER A 2 -4.34 -8.08 3.67
N LEU A 3 -3.49 -8.65 2.81
CA LEU A 3 -2.33 -8.00 2.23
C LEU A 3 -2.13 -8.50 0.80
N TYR A 4 -2.06 -7.55 -0.13
CA TYR A 4 -1.89 -7.76 -1.55
C TYR A 4 -0.59 -7.10 -1.99
N ARG A 5 0.30 -7.88 -2.61
CA ARG A 5 1.52 -7.36 -3.21
C ARG A 5 1.22 -6.96 -4.66
N LEU A 6 1.54 -5.72 -5.01
CA LEU A 6 1.31 -5.21 -6.34
C LEU A 6 2.57 -5.33 -7.19
N THR A 7 2.38 -5.48 -8.50
CA THR A 7 3.47 -5.47 -9.47
C THR A 7 3.93 -4.04 -9.68
N PRO A 8 5.23 -3.73 -9.52
CA PRO A 8 5.74 -2.40 -9.79
C PRO A 8 5.55 -2.00 -11.25
N LYS A 9 5.35 -0.70 -11.52
CA LYS A 9 5.39 -0.18 -12.89
C LYS A 9 6.80 -0.29 -13.49
N PRO A 10 6.95 -0.31 -14.82
CA PRO A 10 8.27 -0.21 -15.47
C PRO A 10 9.05 1.01 -14.98
N GLY A 11 10.31 0.85 -14.60
CA GLY A 11 11.16 1.89 -14.01
C GLY A 11 10.95 2.10 -12.50
N ARG A 12 10.11 1.29 -11.85
CA ARG A 12 9.83 1.30 -10.40
C ARG A 12 10.13 -0.05 -9.75
N GLU A 13 10.88 -0.92 -10.40
CA GLU A 13 11.18 -2.31 -9.97
C GLU A 13 11.92 -2.37 -8.62
N ARG A 14 12.62 -1.28 -8.26
CA ARG A 14 13.26 -1.12 -6.96
C ARG A 14 12.28 -1.04 -5.79
N TYR A 15 11.02 -0.68 -6.06
CA TYR A 15 9.98 -0.55 -5.05
C TYR A 15 9.20 -1.86 -4.89
N ALA A 16 8.93 -2.25 -3.65
CA ALA A 16 7.87 -3.17 -3.31
C ALA A 16 6.64 -2.40 -2.83
N ILE A 17 5.50 -2.72 -3.41
CA ILE A 17 4.22 -2.09 -3.09
C ILE A 17 3.30 -3.15 -2.50
N GLN A 18 2.75 -2.86 -1.33
CA GLN A 18 1.79 -3.69 -0.64
C GLN A 18 0.58 -2.84 -0.26
N VAL A 19 -0.62 -3.37 -0.43
CA VAL A 19 -1.85 -2.73 0.05
C VAL A 19 -2.71 -3.74 0.77
N GLY A 20 -3.60 -3.29 1.66
CA GLY A 20 -4.43 -4.23 2.40
C GLY A 20 -5.42 -3.59 3.35
N TRP A 21 -6.15 -4.47 4.05
CA TRP A 21 -7.11 -4.11 5.07
C TRP A 21 -6.69 -4.64 6.44
N ASN A 22 -6.55 -3.74 7.40
CA ASN A 22 -6.34 -4.08 8.80
C ASN A 22 -7.61 -3.74 9.63
N PRO A 23 -8.37 -4.73 10.11
CA PRO A 23 -9.60 -4.49 10.86
C PRO A 23 -9.40 -3.80 12.22
N HIS A 24 -8.16 -3.69 12.72
CA HIS A 24 -7.81 -2.98 13.94
C HIS A 24 -7.28 -1.56 13.71
N ARG A 25 -7.02 -1.19 12.46
CA ARG A 25 -6.51 0.14 12.10
C ARG A 25 -7.38 0.69 10.99
N THR A 26 -7.07 0.36 9.74
CA THR A 26 -7.76 0.87 8.55
C THR A 26 -7.21 0.20 7.28
N LEU A 27 -7.53 0.72 6.09
CA LEU A 27 -6.80 0.36 4.86
C LEU A 27 -5.37 0.89 4.94
N PHE A 28 -4.43 0.10 4.44
CA PHE A 28 -3.03 0.49 4.45
C PHE A 28 -2.36 0.26 3.11
N ALA A 29 -1.33 1.06 2.84
CA ALA A 29 -0.41 0.86 1.73
C ALA A 29 1.01 1.09 2.22
N ASN A 30 1.93 0.23 1.79
CA ASN A 30 3.37 0.37 2.00
C ASN A 30 4.05 0.41 0.64
N VAL A 31 4.86 1.44 0.42
CA VAL A 31 5.80 1.53 -0.70
C VAL A 31 7.20 1.50 -0.09
N THR A 32 8.02 0.52 -0.44
CA THR A 32 9.37 0.34 0.15
C THR A 32 10.39 0.21 -0.96
N ASP A 33 11.42 1.04 -0.98
CA ASP A 33 12.57 0.85 -1.88
C ASP A 33 13.52 -0.20 -1.28
N HIS A 34 13.79 -1.27 -2.03
CA HIS A 34 14.73 -2.32 -1.64
C HIS A 34 16.15 -2.09 -2.16
N SER A 35 16.36 -1.09 -3.00
CA SER A 35 17.67 -0.73 -3.52
C SER A 35 18.37 0.35 -2.68
N TRP A 36 17.66 0.93 -1.71
CA TRP A 36 18.24 1.92 -0.84
C TRP A 36 19.20 1.28 0.16
N ASP A 37 20.43 1.78 0.14
CA ASP A 37 21.46 1.47 1.12
C ASP A 37 21.70 2.75 1.95
N PRO A 38 21.37 2.74 3.25
CA PRO A 38 21.54 3.91 4.11
C PRO A 38 23.01 4.36 4.24
N ASP A 39 23.96 3.46 4.01
CA ASP A 39 25.39 3.79 4.07
C ASP A 39 25.91 4.39 2.75
N ALA A 40 25.27 4.06 1.62
CA ALA A 40 25.71 4.50 0.29
C ALA A 40 24.95 5.73 -0.24
N ASP A 41 23.68 5.93 0.15
CA ASP A 41 22.85 7.04 -0.34
C ASP A 41 21.93 7.61 0.78
N PRO A 42 22.50 8.20 1.85
CA PRO A 42 21.73 8.65 3.02
C PRO A 42 20.74 9.78 2.72
N ASP A 43 20.97 10.55 1.65
CA ASP A 43 20.12 11.69 1.25
C ASP A 43 18.88 11.26 0.45
N ASN A 44 18.78 9.99 0.09
CA ASN A 44 17.72 9.44 -0.74
C ASN A 44 16.93 8.37 0.01
N GLU A 45 16.67 8.63 1.30
CA GLU A 45 15.84 7.79 2.14
C GLU A 45 14.53 7.49 1.41
N PRO A 46 14.18 6.20 1.26
CA PRO A 46 13.07 5.82 0.43
C PRO A 46 11.81 6.27 1.13
N ASP A 47 10.95 6.91 0.35
CA ASP A 47 9.62 7.30 0.82
C ASP A 47 8.85 6.04 1.22
N ALA A 48 8.94 5.67 2.49
CA ALA A 48 8.12 4.66 3.12
C ALA A 48 6.72 5.24 3.31
N VAL A 49 6.01 5.42 2.19
CA VAL A 49 4.66 5.94 2.20
C VAL A 49 3.77 4.87 2.83
N THR A 50 3.54 5.03 4.14
CA THR A 50 2.67 4.18 4.95
C THR A 50 1.34 4.88 5.09
N LEU A 51 0.41 4.58 4.18
CA LEU A 51 -0.97 5.05 4.28
C LEU A 51 -1.69 4.19 5.32
N GLY A 52 -2.51 4.80 6.18
CA GLY A 52 -3.29 4.08 7.20
C GLY A 52 -2.60 3.85 8.55
N LEU A 53 -1.40 4.39 8.77
CA LEU A 53 -0.71 4.33 10.06
C LEU A 53 -1.13 5.47 11.02
N ILE A 54 -1.48 6.64 10.46
CA ILE A 54 -1.76 7.90 11.18
C ILE A 54 -3.19 8.41 10.92
N GLU A 55 -3.77 8.14 9.75
CA GLU A 55 -5.12 8.58 9.37
C GLU A 55 -6.01 7.39 8.97
N ASP A 56 -7.29 7.46 9.33
CA ASP A 56 -8.30 6.45 8.99
C ASP A 56 -8.66 6.53 7.49
N ILE A 57 -7.90 5.81 6.65
CA ILE A 57 -8.23 5.68 5.23
C ILE A 57 -9.28 4.59 5.04
N LEU A 58 -10.55 4.98 4.99
CA LEU A 58 -11.66 4.04 4.79
C LEU A 58 -12.10 3.90 3.32
N ASP A 59 -11.47 4.64 2.40
CA ASP A 59 -11.78 4.58 0.97
C ASP A 59 -10.70 3.79 0.19
N PRO A 60 -11.03 2.59 -0.33
CA PRO A 60 -10.15 1.84 -1.22
C PRO A 60 -9.73 2.63 -2.47
N ALA A 61 -10.57 3.54 -2.99
CA ALA A 61 -10.20 4.30 -4.18
C ALA A 61 -9.09 5.32 -3.88
N ALA A 62 -9.17 6.02 -2.75
CA ALA A 62 -8.12 6.92 -2.29
C ALA A 62 -6.79 6.19 -2.03
N LEU A 63 -6.86 5.00 -1.41
CA LEU A 63 -5.69 4.15 -1.19
C LEU A 63 -5.01 3.77 -2.51
N LEU A 64 -5.81 3.30 -3.48
CA LEU A 64 -5.32 2.87 -4.78
C LEU A 64 -4.75 4.03 -5.60
N ALA A 65 -5.39 5.20 -5.56
CA ALA A 65 -4.89 6.40 -6.24
C ALA A 65 -3.50 6.82 -5.73
N ALA A 66 -3.21 6.63 -4.44
CA ALA A 66 -1.93 7.00 -3.87
C ALA A 66 -0.79 6.02 -4.23
N VAL A 67 -1.10 4.74 -4.50
CA VAL A 67 -0.09 3.76 -4.95
C VAL A 67 0.01 3.64 -6.48
N GLU A 68 -0.94 4.22 -7.22
CA GLU A 68 -0.99 4.26 -8.68
C GLU A 68 0.31 4.73 -9.33
N PRO A 69 1.06 5.72 -8.79
CA PRO A 69 2.35 6.12 -9.38
C PRO A 69 3.43 5.03 -9.35
N TYR A 70 3.33 4.05 -8.46
CA TYR A 70 4.37 3.07 -8.19
C TYR A 70 4.04 1.67 -8.72
N ALA A 71 2.76 1.31 -8.78
CA ALA A 71 2.33 -0.05 -9.08
C ALA A 71 1.26 -0.13 -10.18
N VAL A 72 1.23 -1.28 -10.85
CA VAL A 72 0.13 -1.70 -11.72
C VAL A 72 -1.00 -2.19 -10.81
N ILE A 73 -2.16 -1.55 -10.90
CA ILE A 73 -3.33 -1.85 -10.09
C ILE A 73 -4.22 -2.84 -10.85
N PRO A 74 -4.42 -4.07 -10.33
CA PRO A 74 -5.40 -5.00 -10.89
C PRO A 74 -6.82 -4.41 -10.84
N GLU A 75 -7.60 -4.57 -11.90
CA GLU A 75 -8.95 -4.01 -12.00
C GLU A 75 -9.92 -4.54 -10.92
N ASP A 76 -9.67 -5.75 -10.43
CA ASP A 76 -10.47 -6.43 -9.42
C ASP A 76 -10.09 -6.07 -7.98
N LEU A 77 -8.91 -5.47 -7.78
CA LEU A 77 -8.35 -5.21 -6.44
C LEU A 77 -9.27 -4.34 -5.58
N ILE A 78 -9.96 -3.35 -6.17
CA ILE A 78 -10.91 -2.51 -5.45
C ILE A 78 -12.09 -3.31 -4.89
N TYR A 79 -12.58 -4.30 -5.64
CA TYR A 79 -13.68 -5.16 -5.20
C TYR A 79 -13.20 -6.12 -4.10
N THR A 80 -11.98 -6.64 -4.26
CA THR A 80 -11.34 -7.51 -3.28
C THR A 80 -11.14 -6.78 -1.94
N LEU A 81 -10.61 -5.55 -1.95
CA LEU A 81 -10.46 -4.74 -0.73
C LEU A 81 -11.80 -4.44 -0.06
N ARG A 82 -12.85 -4.12 -0.83
CA ARG A 82 -14.21 -3.91 -0.30
C ARG A 82 -14.79 -5.17 0.31
N ALA A 83 -14.58 -6.33 -0.32
CA ALA A 83 -15.03 -7.62 0.20
C ALA A 83 -14.32 -7.96 1.52
N ASP A 84 -13.02 -7.65 1.63
CA ASP A 84 -12.26 -7.84 2.86
C ASP A 84 -12.74 -6.94 4.00
N MET A 85 -13.04 -5.68 3.69
CA MET A 85 -13.63 -4.73 4.65
C MET A 85 -14.99 -5.24 5.16
N HIS A 86 -15.82 -5.78 4.26
CA HIS A 86 -17.13 -6.33 4.63
C HIS A 86 -17.00 -7.61 5.47
N SER A 87 -16.06 -8.49 5.12
CA SER A 87 -15.83 -9.77 5.83
C SER A 87 -15.16 -9.57 7.19
N HIS A 88 -14.42 -8.47 7.35
CA HIS A 88 -13.69 -8.13 8.57
C HIS A 88 -14.02 -6.68 8.97
N PRO A 89 -15.23 -6.41 9.48
CA PRO A 89 -15.60 -5.06 9.91
C PRO A 89 -14.65 -4.56 11.00
N VAL A 90 -14.53 -3.24 11.10
CA VAL A 90 -13.64 -2.58 12.08
C VAL A 90 -13.96 -3.09 13.48
N ARG A 91 -12.94 -3.61 14.18
CA ARG A 91 -13.05 -4.09 15.56
C ARG A 91 -12.41 -3.05 16.47
N TRP A 92 -13.26 -2.33 17.20
CA TRP A 92 -12.89 -1.35 18.22
C TRP A 92 -12.43 -2.05 19.50
#